data_AF-A0A966CGI5-F1
#
_entry.id   AF-A0A966CGI5-F1
#
_cell.length_a   1.000
_cell.length_b   1.000
_cell.length_c   1.000
_cell.angle_alpha   90.00
_cell.angle_beta   90.00
_cell.angle_gamma   90.00
#
_symmetry.space_group_name_H-M   'P 1'
#
loop_
_entity.id
_entity.type
_entity.pdbx_description
1 polymer ?
#
loop_
_entity_poly.entity_id
_entity_poly.type
_entity_poly.pdbx_seq_one_letter_code
_entity_poly.pdbx_strand_id
1 'polypeptide(L)'
;MRQAGYAPASSNMQKILTFLQKTKVNDSFWFDKWHLSPYYTTSHAVIASAGYTNDLIEKSIEWIINSQNPDGSWGYQIPTAEETAYCLQSLCIWKRRGGKVPNCTLQSARNWLSQHIEPPYPFLWIGKGLYTVELVIRSAIYSALLLAQES
;
A
#
# COMPACT_ATOMS: atom_id res chain seq x y z
N MET A 1 -12.98 1.88 7.28
CA MET A 1 -14.35 2.00 6.72
C MET A 1 -15.29 0.94 7.29
N ARG A 2 -14.97 -0.36 7.18
CA ARG A 2 -15.77 -1.45 7.75
C ARG A 2 -15.76 -1.56 9.28
N GLN A 3 -14.63 -1.23 9.93
CA GLN A 3 -14.48 -1.31 11.40
C GLN A 3 -15.47 -0.43 12.19
N ALA A 4 -15.97 0.65 11.59
CA ALA A 4 -16.95 1.53 12.22
C ALA A 4 -18.41 1.14 11.90
N GLY A 5 -18.66 0.04 11.18
CA GLY A 5 -20.01 -0.45 10.86
C GLY A 5 -20.83 0.41 9.89
N TYR A 6 -20.23 1.43 9.26
CA TYR A 6 -20.95 2.26 8.30
C TYR A 6 -21.35 1.45 7.07
N ALA A 7 -22.63 1.53 6.69
CA ALA A 7 -23.10 1.01 5.42
C ALA A 7 -22.50 1.84 4.25
N PRO A 8 -22.24 1.20 3.09
CA PRO A 8 -21.81 1.87 1.85
C PRO A 8 -22.63 3.10 1.48
N ALA A 9 -23.93 3.06 1.81
CA ALA A 9 -24.89 4.11 1.48
C ALA A 9 -24.92 5.31 2.44
N SER A 10 -24.12 5.34 3.52
CA SER A 10 -24.07 6.52 4.39
C SER A 10 -23.52 7.73 3.63
N SER A 11 -24.11 8.91 3.85
CA SER A 11 -23.73 10.16 3.15
C SER A 11 -22.26 10.52 3.33
N ASN A 12 -21.68 10.22 4.50
CA ASN A 12 -20.26 10.43 4.77
C ASN A 12 -19.38 9.47 3.95
N MET A 13 -19.78 8.21 3.81
CA MET A 13 -19.04 7.25 3.00
C MET A 13 -19.04 7.66 1.52
N GLN A 14 -20.19 8.03 0.98
CA GLN A 14 -20.28 8.49 -0.42
C GLN A 14 -19.40 9.71 -0.67
N LYS A 15 -19.33 10.66 0.27
CA LYS A 15 -18.42 11.82 0.19
C LYS A 15 -16.96 11.39 0.14
N ILE A 16 -16.55 10.46 1.00
CA ILE A 16 -15.16 9.96 1.02
C ILE A 16 -14.83 9.21 -0.28
N LEU A 17 -15.71 8.32 -0.74
CA LEU A 17 -15.51 7.58 -2.00
C LEU A 17 -15.44 8.51 -3.20
N THR A 18 -16.33 9.51 -3.27
CA THR A 18 -16.30 10.53 -4.33
C THR A 18 -15.00 11.34 -4.29
N PHE A 19 -14.52 11.70 -3.10
CA PHE A 19 -13.25 12.39 -2.96
C PHE A 19 -12.07 11.53 -3.42
N LEU A 20 -12.01 10.27 -2.98
CA LEU A 20 -10.95 9.34 -3.39
C LEU A 20 -10.95 9.16 -4.91
N GLN A 21 -12.12 8.94 -5.54
CA GLN A 21 -12.20 8.79 -6.99
C GLN A 21 -11.73 10.05 -7.72
N LYS A 22 -12.11 11.25 -7.26
CA LYS A 22 -11.75 12.53 -7.90
C LYS A 22 -10.27 12.90 -7.76
N THR A 23 -9.59 12.37 -6.74
CA THR A 23 -8.21 12.73 -6.43
C THR A 23 -7.17 11.72 -6.92
N LYS A 24 -7.61 10.63 -7.59
CA LYS A 24 -6.69 9.69 -8.23
C LYS A 24 -5.89 10.37 -9.33
N VAL A 25 -4.59 10.15 -9.31
CA VAL A 25 -3.69 10.48 -10.42
C VAL A 25 -3.79 9.39 -11.46
N ASN A 26 -4.14 9.77 -12.69
CA ASN A 26 -4.30 8.87 -13.84
C ASN A 26 -5.19 7.64 -13.53
N ASP A 27 -6.20 7.83 -12.67
CA ASP A 27 -7.11 6.79 -12.19
C ASP A 27 -6.44 5.57 -11.52
N SER A 28 -5.17 5.72 -11.10
CA SER A 28 -4.31 4.60 -10.70
C SER A 28 -3.83 4.71 -9.25
N PHE A 29 -3.29 5.85 -8.82
CA PHE A 29 -2.70 5.98 -7.49
C PHE A 29 -3.00 7.36 -6.88
N TRP A 30 -2.61 7.55 -5.63
CA TRP A 30 -2.78 8.81 -4.90
C TRP A 30 -1.46 9.33 -4.35
N PHE A 31 -1.36 10.66 -4.24
CA PHE A 31 -0.43 11.32 -3.36
C PHE A 31 -1.16 11.81 -2.11
N ASP A 32 -0.43 11.92 -1.00
CA ASP A 32 -0.88 12.67 0.16
C ASP A 32 0.05 13.86 0.44
N LYS A 33 -0.19 14.55 1.57
CA LYS A 33 0.59 15.71 2.01
C LYS A 33 1.58 15.39 3.13
N TRP A 34 1.62 14.13 3.57
CA TRP A 34 2.32 13.68 4.78
C TRP A 34 3.45 12.68 4.47
N HIS A 35 3.47 12.14 3.26
CA HIS A 35 4.38 11.11 2.81
C HIS A 35 4.70 11.30 1.31
N LEU A 36 5.99 11.26 0.94
CA LEU A 36 6.42 11.48 -0.44
C LEU A 36 6.02 10.35 -1.40
N SER A 37 5.92 9.13 -0.88
CA SER A 37 5.62 7.97 -1.71
C SER A 37 4.12 7.84 -2.02
N PRO A 38 3.73 7.69 -3.29
CA PRO A 38 2.38 7.30 -3.66
C PRO A 38 2.02 5.87 -3.21
N TYR A 39 3.02 5.00 -2.97
CA TYR A 39 2.77 3.64 -2.48
C TYR A 39 2.21 3.63 -1.06
N TYR A 40 2.59 4.58 -0.21
CA TYR A 40 2.00 4.71 1.12
C TYR A 40 0.49 4.97 1.03
N THR A 41 0.10 6.06 0.37
CA THR A 41 -1.32 6.45 0.28
C THR A 41 -2.15 5.40 -0.46
N THR A 42 -1.63 4.89 -1.56
CA THR A 42 -2.35 3.93 -2.41
C THR A 42 -2.54 2.59 -1.72
N SER A 43 -1.51 2.08 -1.03
CA SER A 43 -1.63 0.83 -0.26
C SER A 43 -2.64 0.96 0.88
N HIS A 44 -2.64 2.08 1.60
CA HIS A 44 -3.63 2.32 2.66
C HIS A 44 -5.06 2.47 2.11
N ALA A 45 -5.23 3.12 0.95
CA ALA A 45 -6.52 3.21 0.27
C ALA A 45 -7.05 1.82 -0.15
N VAL A 46 -6.17 0.97 -0.68
CA VAL A 46 -6.46 -0.44 -0.97
C VAL A 46 -6.90 -1.17 0.29
N ILE A 47 -6.11 -1.12 1.36
CA ILE A 47 -6.42 -1.82 2.62
C ILE A 47 -7.76 -1.36 3.21
N ALA A 48 -8.05 -0.06 3.15
CA ALA A 48 -9.29 0.51 3.66
C ALA A 48 -10.54 0.12 2.84
N SER A 49 -10.36 -0.15 1.55
CA SER A 49 -11.45 -0.34 0.57
C SER A 49 -11.65 -1.79 0.14
N ALA A 50 -10.66 -2.68 0.36
CA ALA A 50 -10.70 -4.08 -0.04
C ALA A 50 -11.88 -4.83 0.59
N GLY A 51 -12.72 -5.44 -0.25
CA GLY A 51 -13.94 -6.14 0.17
C GLY A 51 -15.08 -5.18 0.56
N TYR A 52 -15.00 -3.91 0.15
CA TYR A 52 -16.03 -2.91 0.37
C TYR A 52 -16.37 -2.15 -0.91
N THR A 53 -15.37 -1.60 -1.59
CA THR A 53 -15.51 -0.89 -2.88
C THR A 53 -14.35 -1.27 -3.78
N ASN A 54 -14.41 -2.47 -4.35
CA ASN A 54 -13.32 -3.03 -5.15
C ASN A 54 -13.06 -2.21 -6.43
N ASP A 55 -14.11 -1.73 -7.09
CA ASP A 55 -14.03 -0.94 -8.33
C ASP A 55 -13.15 0.31 -8.17
N LEU A 56 -13.15 0.93 -6.98
CA LEU A 56 -12.31 2.10 -6.69
C LEU A 56 -10.81 1.78 -6.74
N ILE A 57 -10.43 0.54 -6.39
CA ILE A 57 -9.05 0.15 -6.13
C ILE A 57 -8.49 -0.87 -7.15
N GLU A 58 -9.28 -1.41 -8.07
CA GLU A 58 -8.81 -2.39 -9.05
C GLU A 58 -7.62 -1.86 -9.87
N LYS A 59 -7.76 -0.67 -10.48
CA LYS A 59 -6.66 -0.03 -11.22
C LYS A 59 -5.45 0.30 -10.33
N SER A 60 -5.68 0.48 -9.04
CA SER A 60 -4.61 0.74 -8.07
C SER A 60 -3.83 -0.53 -7.75
N ILE A 61 -4.50 -1.67 -7.62
CA ILE A 61 -3.85 -2.98 -7.51
C ILE A 61 -3.04 -3.27 -8.77
N GLU A 62 -3.62 -3.06 -9.96
CA GLU A 62 -2.91 -3.25 -11.22
C GLU A 62 -1.67 -2.36 -11.31
N TRP A 63 -1.78 -1.10 -10.92
CA TRP A 63 -0.64 -0.20 -10.84
C TRP A 63 0.45 -0.70 -9.89
N ILE A 64 0.09 -1.18 -8.68
CA ILE A 64 1.05 -1.76 -7.75
C ILE A 64 1.74 -2.98 -8.38
N ILE A 65 0.99 -3.92 -8.97
CA ILE A 65 1.56 -5.13 -9.58
C ILE A 65 2.51 -4.76 -10.73
N ASN A 66 2.10 -3.84 -11.61
CA ASN A 66 2.85 -3.46 -12.80
C ASN A 66 4.06 -2.57 -12.52
N SER A 67 4.12 -1.92 -11.36
CA SER A 67 5.23 -1.07 -10.93
C SER A 67 6.26 -1.78 -10.06
N GLN A 68 6.12 -3.10 -9.88
CA GLN A 68 7.11 -3.90 -9.16
C GLN A 68 8.43 -3.92 -9.94
N ASN A 69 9.54 -3.69 -9.23
CA ASN A 69 10.87 -3.82 -9.81
C ASN A 69 11.21 -5.29 -10.11
N PRO A 70 12.15 -5.58 -11.04
CA PRO A 70 12.56 -6.94 -11.36
C PRO A 70 13.09 -7.76 -10.16
N ASP A 71 13.62 -7.11 -9.14
CA ASP A 71 14.11 -7.73 -7.90
C ASP A 71 13.00 -7.99 -6.87
N GLY A 72 11.76 -7.58 -7.15
CA GLY A 72 10.59 -7.73 -6.29
C GLY A 72 10.26 -6.53 -5.41
N SER A 73 11.13 -5.51 -5.38
CA SER A 73 10.94 -4.31 -4.56
C SER A 73 9.95 -3.32 -5.16
N TRP A 74 9.52 -2.36 -4.34
CA TRP A 74 8.90 -1.12 -4.78
C TRP A 74 9.66 0.09 -4.26
N GLY A 75 9.52 1.19 -5.00
CA GLY A 75 10.17 2.44 -4.68
C GLY A 75 9.80 3.52 -5.68
N TYR A 76 9.37 4.69 -5.20
CA TYR A 76 8.93 5.76 -6.12
C TYR A 76 10.10 6.43 -6.83
N GLN A 77 11.24 6.54 -6.15
CA GLN A 77 12.48 7.06 -6.72
C GLN A 77 13.58 6.00 -6.72
N ILE A 78 13.70 5.27 -5.61
CA ILE A 78 14.63 4.16 -5.41
C ILE A 78 13.89 3.06 -4.64
N PRO A 79 14.26 1.78 -4.79
CA PRO A 79 13.74 0.69 -3.95
C PRO A 79 13.84 1.00 -2.45
N THR A 80 12.76 0.82 -1.70
CA THR A 80 12.78 0.98 -0.24
C THR A 80 12.05 -0.14 0.48
N ALA A 81 12.52 -0.48 1.68
CA ALA A 81 11.86 -1.44 2.55
C ALA A 81 10.47 -0.96 2.99
N GLU A 82 10.32 0.34 3.26
CA GLU A 82 9.06 0.97 3.64
C GLU A 82 8.00 0.83 2.53
N GLU A 83 8.32 1.21 1.29
CA GLU A 83 7.36 1.16 0.19
C GLU A 83 7.04 -0.29 -0.22
N THR A 84 8.06 -1.15 -0.23
CA THR A 84 7.88 -2.60 -0.47
C THR A 84 6.97 -3.23 0.57
N ALA A 85 7.09 -2.86 1.85
CA ALA A 85 6.22 -3.33 2.91
C ALA A 85 4.76 -2.91 2.68
N TYR A 86 4.51 -1.65 2.35
CA TYR A 86 3.14 -1.16 2.08
C TYR A 86 2.49 -1.88 0.90
N CYS A 87 3.22 -2.05 -0.22
CA CYS A 87 2.74 -2.77 -1.39
C CYS A 87 2.44 -4.24 -1.05
N LEU A 88 3.35 -4.92 -0.35
CA LEU A 88 3.18 -6.32 0.03
C LEU A 88 1.96 -6.50 0.96
N GLN A 89 1.79 -5.63 1.97
CA GLN A 89 0.62 -5.66 2.86
C GLN A 89 -0.69 -5.52 2.08
N SER A 90 -0.76 -4.52 1.19
CA SER A 90 -1.99 -4.24 0.45
C SER A 90 -2.36 -5.36 -0.51
N LEU A 91 -1.37 -5.94 -1.22
CA LEU A 91 -1.59 -7.10 -2.09
C LEU A 91 -1.99 -8.35 -1.31
N CYS A 92 -1.37 -8.63 -0.16
CA CYS A 92 -1.78 -9.74 0.71
C CYS A 92 -3.23 -9.57 1.19
N ILE A 93 -3.61 -8.36 1.62
CA ILE A 93 -4.98 -8.08 2.08
C ILE A 93 -5.97 -8.20 0.92
N TRP A 94 -5.64 -7.70 -0.27
CA TRP A 94 -6.44 -7.86 -1.48
C TRP A 94 -6.65 -9.35 -1.82
N LYS A 95 -5.58 -10.15 -1.82
CA LYS A 95 -5.64 -11.60 -2.07
C LYS A 95 -6.54 -12.33 -1.06
N ARG A 96 -6.42 -12.01 0.24
CA ARG A 96 -7.27 -12.58 1.30
C ARG A 96 -8.76 -12.24 1.14
N ARG A 97 -9.08 -11.16 0.42
CA ARG A 97 -10.46 -10.76 0.11
C ARG A 97 -10.97 -11.32 -1.22
N GLY A 98 -10.26 -12.28 -1.82
CA GLY A 98 -10.63 -12.93 -3.09
C GLY A 98 -10.08 -12.22 -4.32
N GLY A 99 -9.27 -11.18 -4.14
CA GLY A 99 -8.56 -10.51 -5.22
C GLY A 99 -7.50 -11.39 -5.88
N LYS A 100 -7.25 -11.17 -7.18
CA LYS A 100 -6.20 -11.89 -7.92
C LYS A 100 -4.87 -11.14 -7.78
N VAL A 101 -3.84 -11.85 -7.34
CA VAL A 101 -2.45 -11.38 -7.30
C VAL A 101 -1.54 -12.52 -7.76
N PRO A 102 -0.59 -12.29 -8.68
CA PRO A 102 0.40 -13.30 -9.04
C PRO A 102 1.21 -13.75 -7.82
N ASN A 103 1.36 -15.06 -7.61
CA ASN A 103 2.14 -15.58 -6.47
C ASN A 103 3.62 -15.17 -6.55
N CYS A 104 4.18 -15.07 -7.77
CA CYS A 104 5.55 -14.62 -7.98
C CYS A 104 5.77 -13.19 -7.44
N THR A 105 4.82 -12.28 -7.62
CA THR A 105 4.86 -10.90 -7.10
C THR A 105 5.01 -10.86 -5.58
N LEU A 106 4.21 -11.67 -4.87
CA LEU A 106 4.28 -11.74 -3.40
C LEU A 106 5.59 -12.39 -2.93
N GLN A 107 6.03 -13.45 -3.62
CA GLN A 107 7.23 -14.19 -3.23
C GLN A 107 8.50 -13.39 -3.46
N SER A 108 8.66 -12.72 -4.62
CA SER A 108 9.83 -11.89 -4.90
C SER A 108 9.92 -10.72 -3.93
N ALA A 109 8.80 -10.05 -3.67
CA ALA A 109 8.71 -8.97 -2.69
C ALA A 109 9.11 -9.42 -1.28
N ARG A 110 8.57 -10.55 -0.83
CA ARG A 110 8.93 -11.11 0.48
C ARG A 110 10.41 -11.46 0.56
N ASN A 111 10.96 -12.09 -0.47
CA ASN A 111 12.37 -12.47 -0.51
C ASN A 111 13.26 -11.22 -0.42
N TRP A 112 12.99 -10.22 -1.24
CA TRP A 112 13.72 -8.96 -1.22
C TRP A 112 13.60 -8.26 0.14
N LEU A 113 12.37 -8.11 0.66
CA LEU A 113 12.12 -7.41 1.91
C LEU A 113 12.82 -8.09 3.10
N SER A 114 12.85 -9.42 3.13
CA SER A 114 13.53 -10.18 4.20
C SER A 114 15.03 -9.92 4.29
N GLN A 115 15.65 -9.46 3.20
CA GLN A 115 17.08 -9.13 3.12
C GLN A 115 17.36 -7.63 3.38
N HIS A 116 16.33 -6.78 3.37
CA HIS A 116 16.43 -5.32 3.48
C HIS A 116 15.65 -4.78 4.68
N ILE A 117 15.56 -5.57 5.76
CA ILE A 117 14.82 -5.17 6.97
C ILE A 117 15.55 -4.12 7.81
N GLU A 118 16.87 -4.01 7.69
CA GLU A 118 17.70 -3.17 8.57
C GLU A 118 17.80 -1.73 8.05
N PRO A 119 17.95 -0.73 8.95
CA PRO A 119 18.22 0.66 8.61
C PRO A 119 19.60 0.85 7.93
N PRO A 120 19.89 2.01 7.31
CA PRO A 120 19.11 3.25 7.33
C PRO A 120 17.91 3.26 6.37
N TYR A 121 16.80 3.87 6.82
CA TYR A 121 15.64 4.12 5.96
C TYR A 121 15.65 5.56 5.43
N PRO A 122 15.18 5.78 4.19
CA PRO A 122 15.10 7.12 3.61
C PRO A 122 14.07 8.01 4.31
N PHE A 123 14.22 9.32 4.13
CA PHE A 123 13.30 10.32 4.69
C PHE A 123 12.09 10.52 3.79
N LEU A 124 11.04 9.73 4.00
CA LEU A 124 9.81 9.79 3.21
C LEU A 124 8.68 10.58 3.86
N TRP A 125 8.76 10.85 5.17
CA TRP A 125 7.71 11.53 5.92
C TRP A 125 7.89 13.04 5.87
N ILE A 126 6.78 13.77 5.70
CA ILE A 126 6.76 15.23 5.50
C ILE A 126 6.36 15.93 6.80
N GLY A 127 7.28 16.74 7.34
CA GLY A 127 7.06 17.62 8.49
C GLY A 127 7.50 19.05 8.17
N LYS A 128 8.30 19.67 9.05
CA LYS A 128 9.02 20.92 8.69
C LYS A 128 10.14 20.67 7.67
N GLY A 129 10.64 19.44 7.63
CA GLY A 129 11.52 18.89 6.60
C GLY A 129 11.18 17.41 6.43
N LEU A 130 11.95 16.71 5.60
CA LEU A 130 11.81 15.26 5.45
C LEU A 130 12.41 14.55 6.68
N TYR A 131 11.72 13.53 7.18
CA TYR A 131 12.18 12.72 8.30
C TYR A 131 11.82 11.24 8.12
N THR A 132 12.34 10.39 9.00
CA THR A 132 12.03 8.95 9.07
C THR A 132 11.42 8.60 10.42
N VAL A 133 10.57 7.57 10.43
CA VAL A 133 9.92 7.03 11.63
C VAL A 133 10.24 5.55 11.77
N GLU A 134 11.45 5.25 12.24
CA GLU A 134 12.02 3.90 12.23
C GLU A 134 11.08 2.82 12.81
N LEU A 135 10.44 3.10 13.96
CA LEU A 135 9.54 2.13 14.59
C LEU A 135 8.29 1.84 13.74
N VAL A 136 7.74 2.86 13.06
CA VAL A 136 6.58 2.69 12.17
C VAL A 136 6.98 1.87 10.96
N ILE A 137 8.14 2.18 10.37
CA ILE A 137 8.67 1.47 9.20
C ILE A 137 8.91 0.00 9.55
N ARG A 138 9.61 -0.27 10.65
CA ARG A 138 9.86 -1.65 11.13
C ARG A 138 8.56 -2.40 11.38
N SER A 139 7.57 -1.75 12.02
CA SER A 139 6.25 -2.33 12.22
C SER A 139 5.58 -2.72 10.89
N ALA A 140 5.65 -1.85 9.88
CA ALA A 140 5.12 -2.15 8.55
C ALA A 140 5.85 -3.33 7.90
N ILE A 141 7.18 -3.36 7.97
CA ILE A 141 8.02 -4.45 7.44
C ILE A 141 7.64 -5.79 8.06
N TYR A 142 7.62 -5.90 9.39
CA TYR A 142 7.29 -7.16 10.06
C TYR A 142 5.85 -7.60 9.79
N SER A 143 4.91 -6.65 9.76
CA SER A 143 3.52 -6.93 9.40
C SER A 143 3.41 -7.46 7.96
N ALA A 144 4.12 -6.87 7.00
CA ALA A 144 4.14 -7.32 5.61
C ALA A 144 4.67 -8.75 5.49
N LEU A 145 5.79 -9.05 6.16
CA LEU A 145 6.41 -10.37 6.15
C LEU A 145 5.50 -11.43 6.79
N LEU A 146 4.83 -11.10 7.89
CA LEU A 146 3.86 -12.00 8.53
C LEU A 146 2.66 -12.26 7.60
N LEU A 147 2.11 -11.21 6.98
CA LEU A 147 0.97 -11.37 6.08
C LEU A 147 1.32 -12.27 4.89
N ALA A 148 2.52 -12.12 4.34
CA ALA A 148 3.04 -12.93 3.24
C ALA A 148 3.45 -14.37 3.65
N GLN A 149 3.47 -14.71 4.93
CA GLN A 149 3.61 -16.10 5.40
C GLN A 149 2.30 -16.88 5.33
N GLU A 150 1.19 -16.19 5.55
CA GLU A 150 -0.14 -16.82 5.61
C GLU A 150 -0.90 -16.74 4.26
N SER A 151 -0.27 -16.23 3.19
CA SER A 151 -0.93 -15.91 1.90
C SER A 151 -0.53 -16.83 0.75
#